data_AF-A0A2D8ZB73-F1
#
_entry.id   AF-A0A2D8ZB73-F1
#
_cell.length_a   1.000
_cell.length_b   1.000
_cell.length_c   1.000
_cell.angle_alpha   90.00
_cell.angle_beta   90.00
_cell.angle_gamma   90.00
#
_symmetry.space_group_name_H-M   'P 1'
#
loop_
_entity.id
_entity.type
_entity.pdbx_description
1 polymer ?
#
loop_
_entity_poly.entity_id
_entity_poly.type
_entity_poly.pdbx_seq_one_letter_code
_entity_poly.pdbx_strand_id
1 'polypeptide(L)'
;MSKETSTDKLNCSFCGKVQDEVKKLIAGPSVYICNECVDLCNDIIEEEIKNDEDSPYDELLSPLEIYNQLDEYVIGQEKAKKVLSVAVYNHYKRLKRSGLKDDVELQKSNVLLLGPTGSGKTLLA
;
A
#
# COMPACT_ATOMS: atom_id res chain seq x y z
N MET A 1 -64.40 -4.92 -12.80
CA MET A 1 -63.23 -4.19 -13.33
C MET A 1 -62.40 -3.74 -12.14
N SER A 2 -61.40 -4.54 -11.77
CA SER A 2 -59.96 -4.32 -12.06
C SER A 2 -59.32 -3.55 -10.90
N LYS A 3 -59.09 -4.24 -9.77
CA LYS A 3 -57.77 -4.66 -9.27
C LYS A 3 -56.80 -3.49 -9.09
N GLU A 4 -56.65 -3.08 -7.84
CA GLU A 4 -55.57 -2.23 -7.33
C GLU A 4 -54.23 -2.76 -7.83
N THR A 5 -53.56 -2.00 -8.69
CA THR A 5 -52.15 -2.23 -9.01
C THR A 5 -51.33 -1.65 -7.88
N SER A 6 -50.90 -2.52 -6.97
CA SER A 6 -49.80 -2.28 -6.04
C SER A 6 -48.59 -1.81 -6.84
N THR A 7 -48.27 -0.52 -6.72
CA THR A 7 -47.02 0.03 -7.23
C THR A 7 -45.87 -0.55 -6.42
N ASP A 8 -45.23 -1.60 -6.94
CA ASP A 8 -44.00 -2.16 -6.38
C ASP A 8 -42.94 -1.05 -6.41
N LYS A 9 -42.80 -0.36 -5.28
CA LYS A 9 -41.78 0.67 -5.10
C LYS A 9 -40.43 0.00 -5.10
N LEU A 10 -39.64 0.26 -6.14
CA LEU A 10 -38.25 -0.20 -6.22
C LEU A 10 -37.47 0.37 -5.03
N ASN A 11 -36.79 -0.50 -4.30
CA ASN A 11 -36.00 -0.15 -3.14
C ASN A 11 -34.54 -0.59 -3.29
N CYS A 12 -33.64 0.13 -2.64
CA CYS A 12 -32.23 -0.24 -2.56
C CYS A 12 -32.07 -1.51 -1.72
N SER A 13 -31.38 -2.51 -2.25
CA SER A 13 -31.14 -3.79 -1.57
C SER A 13 -30.14 -3.70 -0.41
N PHE A 14 -29.42 -2.58 -0.28
CA PHE A 14 -28.41 -2.36 0.76
C PHE A 14 -28.95 -1.56 1.95
N CYS A 15 -29.61 -0.42 1.69
CA CYS A 15 -30.12 0.47 2.75
C CYS A 15 -31.65 0.47 2.89
N GLY A 16 -32.38 -0.21 2.00
CA GLY A 16 -33.86 -0.32 2.06
C GLY A 16 -34.63 0.92 1.60
N LYS A 17 -33.95 2.04 1.30
CA LYS A 17 -34.59 3.28 0.81
C LYS A 17 -35.33 3.07 -0.50
N VAL A 18 -36.47 3.70 -0.67
CA VAL A 18 -37.25 3.65 -1.92
C VAL A 18 -36.67 4.60 -2.96
N GLN A 19 -37.00 4.38 -4.24
CA GLN A 19 -36.51 5.18 -5.37
C GLN A 19 -36.71 6.70 -5.19
N ASP A 20 -37.82 7.12 -4.56
CA ASP A 20 -38.14 8.53 -4.34
C ASP A 20 -37.25 9.21 -3.27
N GLU A 21 -36.62 8.42 -2.40
CA GLU A 21 -35.77 8.91 -1.29
C GLU A 21 -34.32 9.12 -1.71
N VAL A 22 -33.93 8.71 -2.92
CA VAL A 22 -32.55 8.72 -3.40
C VAL A 22 -32.44 9.42 -4.75
N LYS A 23 -31.30 10.08 -5.00
CA LYS A 23 -31.09 10.83 -6.25
C LYS A 23 -31.00 9.92 -7.47
N LYS A 24 -30.39 8.74 -7.30
CA LYS A 24 -30.28 7.71 -8.34
C LYS A 24 -30.40 6.32 -7.72
N LEU A 25 -31.11 5.45 -8.44
CA LEU A 25 -31.20 4.03 -8.16
C LEU A 25 -30.72 3.26 -9.41
N ILE A 26 -29.69 2.43 -9.24
CA ILE A 26 -29.04 1.67 -10.31
C ILE A 26 -29.61 0.23 -10.25
N ALA A 27 -30.08 -0.28 -11.38
CA ALA A 27 -30.65 -1.62 -11.50
C ALA A 27 -29.61 -2.62 -12.04
N GLY A 28 -29.44 -3.74 -11.34
CA GLY A 28 -28.74 -4.93 -11.80
C GLY A 28 -29.71 -6.07 -12.15
N PRO A 29 -29.22 -7.26 -12.54
CA PRO A 29 -30.06 -8.39 -12.97
C PRO A 29 -31.10 -8.85 -11.93
N SER A 30 -30.83 -8.69 -10.63
CA SER A 30 -31.76 -9.06 -9.55
C SER A 30 -31.58 -8.21 -8.28
N VAL A 31 -30.96 -7.04 -8.39
CA VAL A 31 -30.56 -6.21 -7.25
C VAL A 31 -30.61 -4.73 -7.64
N TYR A 32 -30.85 -3.85 -6.66
CA TYR A 32 -30.83 -2.41 -6.85
C TYR A 32 -29.90 -1.75 -5.83
N ILE A 33 -29.12 -0.76 -6.26
CA ILE A 33 -28.22 0.00 -5.38
C ILE A 33 -28.40 1.50 -5.61
N CYS A 34 -28.47 2.29 -4.53
CA CYS A 34 -28.59 3.75 -4.63
C CYS A 34 -27.22 4.43 -4.66
N ASN A 35 -27.19 5.71 -5.09
CA ASN A 35 -25.96 6.49 -5.14
C ASN A 35 -25.24 6.56 -3.78
N GLU A 36 -25.98 6.72 -2.67
CA GLU A 36 -25.37 6.83 -1.35
C GLU A 36 -24.66 5.54 -0.91
N CYS A 37 -25.23 4.37 -1.26
CA CYS A 37 -24.58 3.09 -0.98
C CYS A 37 -23.36 2.87 -1.87
N VAL A 38 -23.38 3.36 -3.12
CA VAL A 38 -22.18 3.34 -3.98
C VAL A 38 -21.09 4.21 -3.39
N ASP A 39 -21.42 5.42 -2.95
CA ASP A 39 -20.47 6.34 -2.32
C ASP A 39 -19.87 5.71 -1.05
N LEU A 40 -20.70 5.17 -0.16
CA LEU A 40 -20.24 4.49 1.05
C LEU A 40 -19.36 3.25 0.75
N CYS A 41 -19.75 2.43 -0.24
CA CYS A 41 -18.94 1.30 -0.65
C CYS A 41 -17.59 1.74 -1.24
N ASN A 42 -17.57 2.83 -2.01
CA ASN A 42 -16.32 3.39 -2.52
C ASN A 42 -15.44 3.90 -1.38
N ASP A 43 -16.00 4.60 -0.38
CA ASP A 43 -15.26 5.09 0.78
C ASP A 43 -14.60 3.92 1.55
N ILE A 44 -15.36 2.85 1.81
CA ILE A 44 -14.85 1.64 2.49
C ILE A 44 -13.72 1.00 1.67
N ILE A 45 -13.89 0.87 0.35
CA ILE A 45 -12.88 0.30 -0.53
C ILE A 45 -11.62 1.17 -0.59
N GLU A 46 -11.77 2.50 -0.67
CA GLU A 46 -10.64 3.44 -0.66
C GLU A 46 -9.89 3.41 0.66
N GLU A 47 -10.57 3.28 1.80
CA GLU A 47 -9.93 3.12 3.11
C GLU A 47 -9.17 1.79 3.20
N GLU A 48 -9.73 0.68 2.70
CA GLU A 48 -9.01 -0.60 2.65
C GLU A 48 -7.76 -0.53 1.75
N ILE A 49 -7.87 0.10 0.57
CA ILE A 49 -6.72 0.31 -0.33
C ILE A 49 -5.65 1.18 0.33
N LYS A 50 -6.04 2.28 1.00
CA LYS A 50 -5.09 3.14 1.73
C LYS A 50 -4.42 2.41 2.88
N ASN A 51 -5.13 1.56 3.62
CA ASN A 51 -4.54 0.77 4.70
C ASN A 51 -3.53 -0.28 4.17
N ASP A 52 -3.71 -0.78 2.95
CA ASP A 52 -2.70 -1.63 2.27
C ASP A 52 -1.49 -0.81 1.76
N GLU A 53 -1.67 0.49 1.46
CA GLU A 53 -0.61 1.41 1.04
C GLU A 53 0.12 2.09 2.22
N ASP A 54 -0.49 2.25 3.39
CA ASP A 54 0.08 2.84 4.61
C ASP A 54 1.02 1.85 5.34
N SER A 55 1.86 1.15 4.59
CA SER A 55 3.01 0.48 5.16
C SER A 55 4.04 1.55 5.55
N PRO A 56 4.63 1.54 6.77
CA PRO A 56 5.71 2.46 7.15
C PRO A 56 6.99 2.34 6.27
N TYR A 57 6.96 1.50 5.24
CA TYR A 57 7.96 1.33 4.20
C TYR A 57 7.59 2.04 2.88
N ASP A 58 6.60 2.93 2.85
CA ASP A 58 6.18 3.58 1.61
C ASP A 58 7.16 4.67 1.13
N GLU A 59 7.75 5.44 2.06
CA GLU A 59 8.91 6.29 1.78
C GLU A 59 10.22 5.52 2.00
N LEU A 60 10.61 4.75 0.99
CA LEU A 60 11.96 4.16 0.93
C LEU A 60 12.97 5.25 0.56
N LEU A 61 13.87 5.59 1.50
CA LEU A 61 15.04 6.41 1.21
C LEU A 61 15.81 5.81 0.03
N SER A 62 16.15 6.63 -0.95
CA SER A 62 17.00 6.24 -2.06
C SER A 62 18.40 5.85 -1.55
N PRO A 63 19.14 5.01 -2.30
CA PRO A 63 20.51 4.67 -1.93
C PRO A 63 21.42 5.89 -1.72
N LEU A 64 21.14 6.99 -2.42
CA LEU A 64 21.90 8.24 -2.28
C LEU A 64 21.60 8.94 -0.95
N GLU A 65 20.35 8.95 -0.50
CA GLU A 65 19.97 9.54 0.79
C GLU A 65 20.55 8.73 1.95
N ILE A 66 20.48 7.39 1.88
CA ILE A 66 21.12 6.51 2.88
C ILE A 66 22.64 6.75 2.90
N TYR A 67 23.25 6.93 1.73
CA TYR A 67 24.67 7.23 1.62
C TYR A 67 25.03 8.54 2.31
N ASN A 68 24.28 9.60 2.05
CA ASN A 68 24.52 10.93 2.62
C ASN A 68 24.36 10.92 4.14
N GLN A 69 23.36 10.21 4.67
CA GLN A 69 23.22 10.02 6.12
C GLN A 69 24.44 9.30 6.71
N LEU A 70 24.95 8.26 6.05
CA LEU A 70 26.17 7.58 6.51
C LEU A 70 27.41 8.48 6.44
N ASP A 71 27.45 9.40 5.47
CA ASP A 71 28.56 10.34 5.27
C ASP A 71 28.68 11.37 6.41
N GLU A 72 27.58 11.73 7.06
CA GLU A 72 27.57 12.61 8.23
C GLU A 72 28.33 12.04 9.44
N TYR A 73 28.40 10.70 9.57
CA TYR A 73 29.00 10.01 10.71
C TYR A 73 30.29 9.26 10.36
N VAL A 74 30.42 8.75 9.14
CA VAL A 74 31.53 7.89 8.71
C VAL A 74 32.32 8.54 7.58
N ILE A 75 33.44 9.15 7.95
CA ILE A 75 34.32 9.84 7.01
C ILE A 75 35.10 8.83 6.16
N GLY A 76 35.03 9.00 4.84
CA GLY A 76 35.63 8.08 3.86
C GLY A 76 34.88 6.76 3.79
N GLN A 77 35.59 5.65 3.50
CA GLN A 77 34.98 4.32 3.34
C GLN A 77 33.88 4.28 2.24
N GLU A 78 34.04 5.08 1.18
CA GLU A 78 33.07 5.28 0.10
C GLU A 78 32.49 3.97 -0.45
N LYS A 79 33.34 2.96 -0.65
CA LYS A 79 32.93 1.63 -1.14
C LYS A 79 31.98 0.93 -0.17
N ALA A 80 32.26 0.98 1.14
CA ALA A 80 31.45 0.32 2.16
C ALA A 80 30.09 1.03 2.29
N LYS A 81 30.07 2.37 2.35
CA LYS A 81 28.84 3.17 2.38
C LYS A 81 27.95 2.85 1.17
N LYS A 82 28.50 2.87 -0.05
CA LYS A 82 27.73 2.54 -1.26
C LYS A 82 27.14 1.14 -1.25
N VAL A 83 27.91 0.13 -0.81
CA VAL A 83 27.44 -1.26 -0.71
C VAL A 83 26.32 -1.37 0.31
N LEU A 84 26.46 -0.75 1.49
CA LEU A 84 25.45 -0.76 2.54
C LEU A 84 24.18 -0.05 2.11
N SER A 85 24.27 1.14 1.51
CA SER A 85 23.10 1.88 1.03
C SER A 85 22.27 1.08 0.02
N VAL A 86 22.93 0.41 -0.94
CA VAL A 86 22.23 -0.45 -1.91
C VAL A 86 21.68 -1.71 -1.25
N ALA A 87 22.42 -2.33 -0.34
CA ALA A 87 21.97 -3.55 0.36
C ALA A 87 20.74 -3.28 1.24
N VAL A 88 20.73 -2.18 1.99
CA VAL A 88 19.62 -1.75 2.85
C VAL A 88 18.41 -1.38 2.00
N TYR A 89 18.59 -0.58 0.95
CA TYR A 89 17.51 -0.24 0.01
C TYR A 89 16.86 -1.49 -0.58
N ASN A 90 17.67 -2.43 -1.09
CA ASN A 90 17.16 -3.68 -1.66
C ASN A 90 16.54 -4.60 -0.59
N HIS A 91 17.02 -4.55 0.65
CA HIS A 91 16.42 -5.28 1.75
C HIS A 91 15.00 -4.80 2.02
N TYR A 92 14.79 -3.49 2.17
CA TYR A 92 13.46 -2.93 2.40
C TYR A 92 12.55 -3.07 1.18
N LYS A 93 13.09 -2.91 -0.05
CA LYS A 93 12.33 -3.19 -1.28
C LYS A 93 11.83 -4.63 -1.35
N ARG A 94 12.64 -5.60 -0.90
CA ARG A 94 12.23 -7.00 -0.79
C ARG A 94 11.12 -7.20 0.25
N LEU A 95 11.22 -6.54 1.41
CA LEU A 95 10.18 -6.60 2.46
C LEU A 95 8.84 -6.02 1.97
N LYS A 96 8.86 -4.86 1.31
CA LYS A 96 7.66 -4.25 0.72
C LYS A 96 6.96 -5.17 -0.29
N ARG A 97 7.75 -5.91 -1.07
CA ARG A 97 7.23 -6.86 -2.07
C ARG A 97 6.74 -8.19 -1.50
N SER A 98 7.16 -8.59 -0.30
CA SER A 98 6.83 -9.91 0.25
C SER A 98 5.33 -10.13 0.55
N GLY A 99 4.49 -9.10 0.47
CA GLY A 99 3.02 -9.21 0.50
C GLY A 99 2.34 -9.38 -0.86
N LEU A 100 3.04 -9.09 -1.97
CA LEU A 100 2.51 -9.21 -3.32
C LEU A 100 2.85 -10.60 -3.88
N LYS A 101 1.83 -11.33 -4.37
CA LYS A 101 2.00 -12.60 -5.08
C LYS A 101 2.67 -12.36 -6.44
N ASP A 102 3.97 -12.10 -6.44
CA ASP A 102 4.80 -11.97 -7.62
C ASP A 102 5.64 -13.25 -7.74
N ASP A 103 5.71 -13.86 -8.93
CA ASP A 103 6.38 -15.15 -9.20
C ASP A 103 7.93 -15.05 -9.18
N VAL A 104 8.45 -13.88 -8.78
CA VAL A 104 9.88 -13.54 -8.79
C VAL A 104 10.42 -13.54 -7.36
N GLU A 105 11.13 -14.60 -7.00
CA GLU A 105 11.84 -14.68 -5.72
C GLU A 105 13.07 -13.75 -5.70
N LEU A 106 13.05 -12.74 -4.83
CA LEU A 106 14.20 -11.88 -4.58
C LEU A 106 15.13 -12.51 -3.54
N GLN A 107 16.35 -12.86 -3.94
CA GLN A 107 17.35 -13.44 -3.04
C GLN A 107 17.86 -12.41 -2.00
N LYS A 108 18.26 -12.92 -0.83
CA LYS A 108 18.90 -12.10 0.23
C LYS A 108 20.39 -11.94 -0.04
N SER A 109 20.82 -10.69 -0.22
CA SER A 109 22.25 -10.34 -0.27
C SER A 109 22.75 -9.95 1.12
N ASN A 110 23.54 -10.82 1.74
CA ASN A 110 24.23 -10.49 3.00
C ASN A 110 25.53 -9.71 2.70
N VAL A 111 25.94 -8.84 3.64
CA VAL A 111 27.17 -8.04 3.52
C VAL A 111 28.18 -8.51 4.56
N LEU A 112 29.44 -8.69 4.15
CA LEU A 112 30.58 -8.95 5.03
C LEU A 112 31.50 -7.72 5.03
N LEU A 113 31.72 -7.12 6.20
CA LEU A 113 32.62 -5.97 6.36
C LEU A 113 34.02 -6.42 6.76
N LEU A 114 35.01 -6.12 5.91
CA LEU A 114 36.42 -6.41 6.14
C LEU A 114 37.24 -5.11 6.16
N GLY A 115 38.12 -4.96 7.14
CA GLY A 115 38.99 -3.78 7.26
C GLY A 115 39.83 -3.78 8.54
N PRO A 116 40.88 -2.95 8.61
CA PRO A 116 41.80 -2.87 9.74
C PRO A 116 41.10 -2.41 11.03
N THR A 117 41.73 -2.62 12.19
CA THR A 117 41.21 -2.15 13.49
C THR A 117 41.02 -0.63 13.48
N GLY A 118 39.94 -0.13 14.08
CA GLY A 118 39.66 1.32 14.16
C GLY A 118 39.12 1.96 12.87
N SER A 119 38.84 1.20 11.81
CA SER A 119 38.37 1.74 10.52
C SER A 119 36.87 2.11 10.47
N GLY A 120 36.17 2.16 11.61
CA GLY A 120 34.74 2.49 11.66
C GLY A 120 33.76 1.35 11.32
N LYS A 121 34.19 0.08 11.25
CA LYS A 121 33.27 -1.05 10.96
C LYS A 121 32.08 -1.15 11.93
N THR A 122 32.33 -0.92 13.22
CA THR A 122 31.28 -0.93 14.25
C THR A 122 30.37 0.28 14.17
N LEU A 123 30.86 1.42 13.68
CA LEU A 123 30.06 2.63 13.50
C LEU A 123 29.15 2.54 12.27
N LEU A 124 29.52 1.71 11.29
CA LEU A 124 28.72 1.41 10.10
C LEU A 124 27.60 0.36 10.34
N ALA A 125 27.62 -0.32 11.49
CA ALA A 125 26.76 -1.47 11.79
C ALA A 125 25.57 -1.10 12.67
#